data_AF-A0A520S034-F1
#
_entry.id   AF-A0A520S034-F1
#
_cell.length_a   1.000
_cell.length_b   1.000
_cell.length_c   1.000
_cell.angle_alpha   90.00
_cell.angle_beta   90.00
_cell.angle_gamma   90.00
#
_symmetry.space_group_name_H-M   'P 1'
#
loop_
_entity.id
_entity.type
_entity.pdbx_description
1 polymer ?
#
loop_
_entity_poly.entity_id
_entity_poly.type
_entity_poly.pdbx_seq_one_letter_code
_entity_poly.pdbx_strand_id
1 'polypeptide(L)' 'MARSIPVTLFVVIAAQLVGCSEAGSGATSASQAKVPGRWYTSTQVATGEVVFQGHCAECHGDQAQGLAADWRQKLDDGS' A
#
# COMPACT_ATOMS: atom_id res chain seq x y z
N MET A 1 -13.03 37.10 -22.68
CA MET A 1 -12.69 36.19 -23.78
C MET A 1 -12.72 34.76 -23.24
N ALA A 2 -13.84 34.07 -23.39
CA ALA A 2 -13.96 32.68 -22.96
C ALA A 2 -13.22 31.80 -23.97
N ARG A 3 -12.12 31.19 -23.54
CA ARG A 3 -11.40 30.20 -24.36
C ARG A 3 -12.25 28.95 -24.40
N SER A 4 -12.92 28.69 -25.52
CA SER A 4 -13.66 27.46 -25.77
C SER A 4 -12.70 26.29 -25.63
N ILE A 5 -12.86 25.51 -24.56
CA ILE A 5 -12.10 24.28 -24.37
C ILE A 5 -12.55 23.32 -25.47
N PRO A 6 -11.66 22.87 -26.38
CA PRO A 6 -12.06 21.98 -27.44
C PRO A 6 -12.54 20.67 -26.82
N VAL A 7 -13.65 20.13 -27.33
CA VAL A 7 -14.28 18.89 -26.84
C VAL A 7 -13.25 17.75 -26.75
N THR A 8 -12.25 17.76 -27.64
CA THR A 8 -11.12 16.83 -27.61
C THR A 8 -10.28 16.91 -26.34
N LEU A 9 -10.04 18.10 -25.77
CA LEU A 9 -9.30 18.26 -24.51
C LEU A 9 -10.10 17.71 -23.33
N PHE A 10 -11.43 17.89 -23.33
CA PHE A 10 -12.30 17.36 -22.29
C PHE A 10 -12.37 15.82 -22.34
N VAL A 11 -12.43 15.24 -23.54
CA VAL A 11 -12.43 13.78 -23.75
C VAL A 11 -11.11 13.15 -23.33
N VAL A 12 -9.96 13.78 -23.64
CA VAL A 12 -8.64 13.29 -23.21
C VAL A 12 -8.51 13.30 -21.68
N ILE A 13 -8.93 14.38 -21.01
CA ILE A 13 -8.89 14.47 -19.54
C ILE A 13 -9.80 13.41 -18.90
N ALA A 14 -11.00 13.18 -19.46
CA ALA A 14 -11.92 12.16 -18.98
C ALA A 14 -11.35 10.73 -19.14
N ALA A 15 -10.63 10.45 -20.24
CA ALA A 15 -9.98 9.16 -20.44
C ALA A 15 -8.87 8.89 -19.40
N GLN A 16 -8.12 9.92 -18.99
CA GLN A 16 -7.10 9.80 -17.95
C GLN A 16 -7.70 9.49 -16.56
N LEU A 17 -8.95 9.90 -16.30
CA LEU A 17 -9.65 9.63 -15.04
C LEU A 17 -10.19 8.19 -14.95
N VAL A 18 -10.39 7.51 -16.08
CA VAL A 18 -10.83 6.10 -16.15
C VAL A 18 -9.65 5.11 -16.12
N GLY A 19 -8.41 5.59 -16.24
CA GLY A 19 -7.21 4.77 -16.28
C GLY A 19 -6.69 4.27 -14.93
N CYS A 20 -7.19 4.79 -13.80
CA CYS A 20 -6.76 4.35 -12.47
C CYS A 20 -7.66 3.23 -11.91
N SER A 21 -7.82 2.16 -12.68
CA SER A 21 -7.99 0.84 -12.08
C SER A 21 -7.17 -0.15 -12.89
N GLU A 22 -5.85 -0.13 -12.67
CA GLU A 22 -5.17 -1.42 -12.71
C GLU A 22 -5.94 -2.28 -11.71
N ALA A 23 -6.66 -3.27 -12.23
CA ALA A 23 -7.17 -4.36 -11.42
C ALA A 23 -5.93 -4.99 -10.82
N GLY A 24 -5.51 -4.44 -9.67
CA GLY A 24 -4.26 -4.75 -9.01
C GLY A 24 -4.18 -6.25 -8.91
N SER A 25 -3.25 -6.79 -9.69
CA SER A 25 -2.73 -8.14 -9.60
C SER A 25 -3.73 -9.12 -8.99
N GLY A 26 -4.74 -9.47 -9.77
CA GLY A 26 -5.30 -10.81 -9.72
C GLY A 26 -4.23 -11.80 -10.14
N ALA A 27 -3.13 -11.88 -9.38
CA ALA A 27 -2.31 -13.06 -9.30
C ALA A 27 -3.30 -14.16 -9.00
N THR A 28 -3.62 -14.91 -10.06
CA THR A 28 -4.38 -16.14 -10.09
C THR A 28 -4.64 -16.66 -8.68
N SER A 29 -5.86 -16.42 -8.19
CA SER A 29 -6.42 -17.06 -7.01
C SER A 29 -6.56 -18.57 -7.28
N ALA A 30 -5.45 -19.25 -7.53
CA ALA A 30 -5.30 -20.64 -7.14
C ALA A 30 -5.40 -20.59 -5.62
N SER A 31 -6.56 -21.02 -5.12
CA SER A 31 -6.95 -21.07 -3.71
C SER A 31 -5.77 -21.45 -2.81
N GLN A 32 -5.03 -20.46 -2.35
CA GLN A 32 -3.91 -20.68 -1.48
C GLN A 32 -4.49 -20.80 -0.08
N ALA A 33 -4.18 -21.90 0.61
CA ALA A 33 -4.74 -22.16 1.92
C ALA A 33 -4.40 -20.99 2.86
N LYS A 34 -5.44 -20.46 3.52
CA LYS A 34 -5.25 -19.48 4.58
C LYS A 34 -4.47 -20.11 5.71
N VAL A 35 -3.69 -19.29 6.42
CA VAL A 35 -3.08 -19.73 7.67
C VAL A 35 -4.21 -20.08 8.66
N PRO A 36 -4.17 -21.23 9.35
CA PRO A 36 -5.21 -21.64 10.28
C PRO A 36 -5.57 -20.53 11.29
N GLY A 37 -6.84 -20.18 11.38
CA GLY A 37 -7.34 -19.13 12.27
C GLY A 37 -7.00 -17.69 11.84
N ARG A 38 -6.49 -17.47 10.63
CA ARG A 38 -6.19 -16.13 10.09
C ARG A 38 -6.90 -15.90 8.77
N TRP A 39 -7.13 -14.62 8.44
CA TRP A 39 -7.81 -14.23 7.21
C TRP A 39 -6.88 -14.23 5.98
N TYR A 40 -5.56 -14.25 6.17
CA TYR A 40 -4.54 -14.17 5.13
C TYR A 40 -3.86 -15.52 4.83
N THR A 41 -3.19 -15.60 3.68
CA THR A 41 -2.38 -16.75 3.25
C THR A 41 -0.90 -16.58 3.61
N SER A 42 -0.11 -17.65 3.52
CA SER A 42 1.35 -17.57 3.72
C SER A 42 2.03 -16.67 2.68
N THR A 43 1.60 -16.70 1.40
CA THR A 43 2.13 -15.76 0.40
C THR A 43 1.82 -14.31 0.76
N GLN A 44 0.63 -14.01 1.30
CA GLN A 44 0.34 -12.64 1.75
C GLN A 44 1.24 -12.20 2.90
N VAL A 45 1.63 -13.12 3.80
CA VAL A 45 2.63 -12.84 4.84
C VAL A 45 3.99 -12.52 4.22
N ALA A 46 4.48 -13.35 3.28
CA ALA A 46 5.76 -13.13 2.62
C ALA A 46 5.80 -11.82 1.81
N THR A 47 4.72 -11.50 1.09
CA THR A 47 4.59 -10.21 0.40
C THR A 47 4.56 -9.05 1.39
N GLY A 48 3.81 -9.19 2.49
CA GLY A 48 3.72 -8.19 3.54
C GLY A 48 5.06 -7.93 4.24
N GLU A 49 5.89 -8.96 4.41
CA GLU A 49 7.23 -8.85 5.00
C GLU A 49 8.11 -7.89 4.19
N VAL A 50 8.13 -8.01 2.86
CA VAL A 50 8.92 -7.11 1.99
C VAL A 50 8.48 -5.66 2.15
N VAL A 51 7.18 -5.41 2.19
CA VAL A 51 6.62 -4.06 2.40
C VAL A 51 6.97 -3.54 3.80
N PHE A 52 6.82 -4.37 4.82
CA PHE A 52 7.09 -4.01 6.20
C PHE A 52 8.56 -3.63 6.40
N GLN A 53 9.49 -4.42 5.86
CA GLN A 53 10.92 -4.11 5.96
C GLN A 53 11.30 -2.85 5.19
N GLY A 54 10.66 -2.59 4.04
CA GLY A 54 10.95 -1.41 3.22
C GLY A 54 10.40 -0.09 3.76
N HIS A 55 9.38 -0.12 4.63
CA HIS A 55 8.59 1.09 4.95
C HIS A 55 8.18 1.23 6.42
N CYS A 56 8.15 0.15 7.19
CA CYS A 56 7.56 0.16 8.53
C CYS A 56 8.59 -0.16 9.62
N ALA A 57 9.58 -1.00 9.30
CA ALA A 57 10.62 -1.42 10.24
C ALA A 57 11.47 -0.26 10.77
N GLU A 58 11.59 0.84 10.03
CA GLU A 58 12.32 2.04 10.48
C GLU A 58 11.79 2.63 11.81
N CYS A 59 10.49 2.46 12.08
CA CYS A 59 9.85 2.94 13.32
C CYS A 59 9.40 1.79 14.22
N HIS A 60 8.97 0.66 13.62
CA HIS A 60 8.42 -0.48 14.34
C HIS A 60 9.44 -1.60 14.61
N GLY A 61 10.67 -1.50 14.10
CA GLY A 61 11.73 -2.50 14.21
C GLY A 61 11.57 -3.71 13.29
N ASP A 62 12.67 -4.40 12.99
CA ASP A 62 12.76 -5.50 11.99
C ASP A 62 11.80 -6.68 12.20
N GLN A 63 11.29 -6.86 13.41
CA GLN A 63 10.37 -7.92 13.85
C GLN A 63 9.07 -7.33 14.45
N ALA A 64 8.75 -6.06 14.18
CA ALA A 64 7.64 -5.32 14.79
C ALA A 64 7.70 -5.24 16.33
N GLN A 65 8.90 -5.37 16.90
CA GLN A 65 9.16 -5.35 18.35
C GLN A 65 9.09 -3.95 18.97
N GLY A 66 9.04 -2.90 18.13
CA GLY A 66 9.18 -1.51 18.54
C GLY A 66 10.64 -1.15 18.83
N LEU A 67 11.01 0.10 18.58
CA LEU A 67 12.35 0.61 18.86
C LEU A 67 12.45 1.35 20.20
N ALA A 68 11.33 1.94 20.65
CA ALA A 68 11.25 2.71 21.88
C ALA A 68 10.63 1.89 23.03
N ALA A 69 11.13 2.12 24.24
CA ALA A 69 10.58 1.52 25.47
C ALA A 69 9.16 2.03 25.78
N ASP A 70 8.90 3.32 25.55
CA ASP A 70 7.56 3.91 25.57
C ASP A 70 7.35 4.78 24.33
N TRP A 71 6.69 4.20 23.32
CA TRP A 71 6.39 4.87 22.04
C TRP A 71 5.51 6.12 22.18
N ARG A 72 4.89 6.35 23.35
CA ARG A 72 4.10 7.55 23.61
C ARG A 72 4.95 8.74 24.01
N GLN A 73 6.19 8.50 24.42
CA GLN A 73 7.13 9.53 24.78
C GLN A 73 8.06 9.80 23.59
N LYS A 74 8.01 11.03 23.09
CA LYS A 74 8.86 11.48 22.00
C LYS A 74 10.31 11.60 22.46
N LEU A 75 11.25 11.08 21.68
CA LEU A 75 12.69 11.22 21.88
C LEU A 75 13.22 12.52 21.23
N ASP A 76 14.48 12.87 21.54
CA ASP A 76 15.11 14.11 21.08
C ASP A 76 15.30 14.18 19.55
N ASP A 77 15.45 13.02 18.90
CA ASP A 77 15.51 12.89 17.43
C ASP A 77 14.12 12.93 16.78
N GLY A 78 13.06 12.99 17.59
CA GLY A 78 11.67 13.07 17.15
C GLY A 78 11.00 11.73 16.89
N SER A 79 11.67 10.60 17.17
CA SER A 79 11.03 9.27 17.24
C SER A 79 10.15 9.08 18.48
#